data_AF-A0A7K0ICS8-F1
#
_entry.id   AF-A0A7K0ICS8-F1
#
_cell.length_a   1.000
_cell.length_b   1.000
_cell.length_c   1.000
_cell.angle_alpha   90.00
_cell.angle_beta   90.00
_cell.angle_gamma   90.00
#
_symmetry.space_group_name_H-M   'P 1'
#
loop_
_entity.id
_entity.type
_entity.pdbx_description
1 polymer ?
#
loop_
_entity_poly.entity_id
_entity_poly.type
_entity_poly.pdbx_seq_one_letter_code
_entity_poly.pdbx_strand_id
1 'polypeptide(L)'
;MDRTDERYGAYVSILEEELIAAMGCTEPIAIALAAARARELLGAEPVRVQVAASGSIIKNAKSVVVPHTGGLKGIEAAAAAGIVAGEAARGLEVIADVSPADVEKVVAYLEGTPIAVERADLGLDFDIVVQVFAGDGAEGAAAAAEGAVARAAAADAGAPVR
;
A
#
# COMPACT_ATOMS: atom_id res chain seq x y z
N MET A 1 11.08 -16.69 -33.45
CA MET A 1 9.75 -17.30 -33.70
C MET A 1 8.92 -16.26 -34.41
N ASP A 2 8.24 -16.63 -35.50
CA ASP A 2 7.39 -15.70 -36.22
C ASP A 2 6.13 -15.38 -35.37
N ARG A 3 5.59 -14.17 -35.49
CA ARG A 3 4.35 -13.78 -34.78
C ARG A 3 3.12 -14.54 -35.28
N THR A 4 3.23 -15.18 -36.45
CA THR A 4 2.19 -16.05 -37.01
C THR A 4 2.28 -17.49 -36.53
N ASP A 5 3.30 -17.86 -35.74
CA ASP A 5 3.43 -19.20 -35.17
C ASP A 5 2.39 -19.39 -34.06
N GLU A 6 1.63 -20.48 -34.07
CA GLU A 6 0.59 -20.76 -33.05
C GLU A 6 1.16 -20.78 -31.63
N ARG A 7 2.43 -21.18 -31.48
CA ARG A 7 3.13 -21.18 -30.18
C ARG A 7 3.42 -19.77 -29.69
N TYR A 8 3.60 -18.80 -30.59
CA TYR A 8 3.78 -17.40 -30.22
C TYR A 8 2.55 -16.86 -29.51
N GLY A 9 1.35 -17.11 -30.09
CA GLY A 9 0.08 -16.73 -29.46
C GLY A 9 -0.09 -17.36 -28.08
N ALA A 10 0.15 -18.67 -27.98
CA ALA A 10 0.05 -19.39 -26.71
C ALA A 10 1.02 -18.84 -25.64
N TYR A 11 2.26 -18.50 -26.00
CA TYR A 11 3.20 -17.90 -25.06
C TYR A 11 2.81 -16.49 -24.64
N VAL A 12 2.29 -15.67 -25.56
CA VAL A 12 1.78 -14.33 -25.20
C VAL A 12 0.62 -14.45 -24.22
N SER A 13 -0.34 -15.34 -24.46
CA SER A 13 -1.47 -15.54 -23.53
C SER A 13 -1.01 -16.00 -22.14
N ILE A 14 -0.08 -16.95 -22.05
CA ILE A 14 0.49 -17.37 -20.76
C ILE A 14 1.19 -16.19 -20.06
N LEU A 15 1.92 -15.36 -20.81
CA LEU A 15 2.58 -14.19 -20.23
C LEU A 15 1.58 -13.12 -19.78
N GLU A 16 0.50 -12.88 -20.51
CA GLU A 16 -0.56 -11.95 -20.11
C GLU A 16 -1.34 -12.45 -18.87
N GLU A 17 -1.48 -13.77 -18.73
CA GLU A 17 -2.09 -14.40 -17.55
C GLU A 17 -1.17 -14.33 -16.31
N GLU A 18 0.13 -14.53 -16.47
CA GLU A 18 1.08 -14.63 -15.36
C GLU A 18 1.74 -13.30 -14.98
N LEU A 19 1.88 -12.35 -15.92
CA LEU A 19 2.53 -11.06 -15.68
C LEU A 19 1.52 -10.03 -15.16
N ILE A 20 1.39 -9.96 -13.84
CA ILE A 20 0.67 -8.88 -13.17
C ILE A 20 1.52 -7.60 -13.21
N ALA A 21 0.96 -6.53 -13.80
CA ALA A 21 1.58 -5.21 -13.78
C ALA A 21 1.72 -4.70 -12.34
N ALA A 22 2.93 -4.25 -11.99
CA ALA A 22 3.24 -3.73 -10.66
C ALA A 22 4.07 -2.45 -10.76
N MET A 23 3.84 -1.54 -9.82
CA MET A 23 4.51 -0.23 -9.79
C MET A 23 5.80 -0.26 -8.97
N GLY A 24 6.93 -0.59 -9.58
CA GLY A 24 8.24 -0.49 -8.90
C GLY A 24 8.44 -1.48 -7.74
N CYS A 25 9.04 -1.05 -6.63
CA CYS A 25 9.30 -1.92 -5.47
C CYS A 25 7.98 -2.38 -4.83
N THR A 26 7.80 -3.69 -4.70
CA THR A 26 6.55 -4.33 -4.25
C THR A 26 6.15 -3.92 -2.82
N GLU A 27 7.12 -3.71 -1.94
CA GLU A 27 6.86 -3.44 -0.51
C GLU A 27 6.20 -2.08 -0.24
N PRO A 28 6.70 -0.93 -0.74
CA PRO A 28 5.99 0.34 -0.58
C PRO A 28 4.62 0.32 -1.26
N ILE A 29 4.44 -0.41 -2.38
CA ILE A 29 3.13 -0.56 -3.00
C ILE A 29 2.16 -1.34 -2.12
N ALA A 30 2.61 -2.43 -1.51
CA ALA A 30 1.78 -3.21 -0.59
C ALA A 30 1.36 -2.39 0.64
N ILE A 31 2.25 -1.53 1.16
CA ILE A 31 1.92 -0.58 2.24
C ILE A 31 0.88 0.43 1.76
N ALA A 32 1.07 1.03 0.58
CA ALA A 32 0.13 1.99 0.01
C ALA A 32 -1.26 1.36 -0.22
N LEU A 33 -1.30 0.14 -0.74
CA LEU A 33 -2.54 -0.61 -0.96
C LEU A 33 -3.27 -0.89 0.35
N ALA A 34 -2.56 -1.39 1.36
CA ALA A 34 -3.14 -1.61 2.69
C ALA A 34 -3.68 -0.29 3.28
N ALA A 35 -2.95 0.81 3.12
CA ALA A 35 -3.35 2.11 3.65
C ALA A 35 -4.57 2.70 2.91
N ALA A 36 -4.62 2.58 1.57
CA ALA A 36 -5.79 2.95 0.77
C ALA A 36 -7.02 2.14 1.19
N ARG A 37 -6.87 0.83 1.38
CA ARG A 37 -7.95 -0.05 1.82
C ARG A 37 -8.43 0.28 3.23
N ALA A 38 -7.51 0.58 4.14
CA ALA A 38 -7.84 1.00 5.50
C ALA A 38 -8.67 2.30 5.49
N ARG A 39 -8.28 3.27 4.64
CA ARG A 39 -9.01 4.53 4.46
C ARG A 39 -10.40 4.33 3.83
N GLU A 40 -10.53 3.46 2.83
CA GLU A 40 -11.84 3.09 2.25
C GLU A 40 -12.76 2.48 3.32
N LEU A 41 -12.25 1.58 4.14
CA LEU A 41 -13.00 0.94 5.23
C LEU A 41 -13.39 1.94 6.33
N LEU A 42 -12.53 2.91 6.63
CA LEU A 42 -12.82 3.99 7.58
C LEU A 42 -13.89 4.94 7.04
N GLY A 43 -13.97 5.14 5.72
CA GLY A 43 -14.90 6.07 5.08
C GLY A 43 -14.57 7.55 5.30
N ALA A 44 -13.40 7.86 5.86
CA ALA A 44 -12.94 9.22 6.16
C ALA A 44 -11.40 9.32 6.04
N GLU A 45 -10.88 10.55 6.00
CA GLU A 45 -9.44 10.78 6.09
C GLU A 45 -8.95 10.55 7.53
N PRO A 46 -7.98 9.64 7.77
CA PRO A 46 -7.51 9.32 9.11
C PRO A 46 -6.77 10.49 9.77
N VAL A 47 -6.93 10.64 11.08
CA VAL A 47 -6.16 11.60 11.90
C VAL A 47 -4.94 10.97 12.56
N ARG A 48 -4.81 9.64 12.47
CA ARG A 48 -3.69 8.86 12.99
C ARG A 48 -3.54 7.55 12.24
N VAL A 49 -2.31 7.13 12.00
CA VAL A 49 -1.97 5.90 11.27
C VAL A 49 -0.94 5.09 12.06
N GLN A 50 -1.14 3.78 12.15
CA GLN A 50 -0.16 2.82 12.66
C GLN A 50 0.11 1.78 11.58
N VAL A 51 1.39 1.61 11.24
CA VAL A 51 1.87 0.60 10.29
C VAL A 51 2.71 -0.40 11.06
N ALA A 52 2.23 -1.64 11.19
CA ALA A 52 3.01 -2.74 11.72
C ALA A 52 3.42 -3.64 10.55
N ALA A 53 4.71 -3.89 10.37
CA ALA A 53 5.19 -4.72 9.26
C ALA A 53 6.33 -5.67 9.65
N SER A 54 6.48 -6.77 8.91
CA SER A 54 7.58 -7.72 9.11
C SER A 54 8.95 -7.07 8.86
N GLY A 55 10.00 -7.63 9.46
CA GLY A 55 11.35 -7.07 9.35
C GLY A 55 11.88 -6.97 7.91
N SER A 56 11.51 -7.91 7.05
CA SER A 56 11.78 -7.91 5.61
C SER A 56 11.11 -6.74 4.90
N ILE A 57 9.81 -6.50 5.15
CA ILE A 57 9.08 -5.34 4.60
C ILE A 57 9.73 -4.03 5.06
N ILE A 58 10.00 -3.89 6.36
CA ILE A 58 10.62 -2.66 6.88
C ILE A 58 11.98 -2.43 6.21
N LYS A 59 12.82 -3.46 6.13
CA LYS A 59 14.14 -3.37 5.48
C LYS A 59 14.03 -2.92 4.01
N ASN A 60 13.06 -3.46 3.28
CA ASN A 60 12.92 -3.22 1.84
C ASN A 60 12.18 -1.92 1.51
N ALA A 61 11.31 -1.40 2.40
CA ALA A 61 10.54 -0.19 2.13
C ALA A 61 11.14 1.08 2.78
N LYS A 62 11.92 0.97 3.85
CA LYS A 62 12.35 2.10 4.70
C LYS A 62 12.99 3.28 3.98
N SER A 63 13.73 3.04 2.90
CA SER A 63 14.47 4.12 2.19
C SER A 63 14.16 4.17 0.69
N VAL A 64 13.17 3.41 0.24
CA VAL A 64 12.82 3.31 -1.18
C VAL A 64 11.98 4.52 -1.58
N VAL A 65 12.23 5.00 -2.80
CA VAL A 65 11.41 6.05 -3.43
C VAL A 65 10.05 5.49 -3.76
N VAL A 66 9.00 6.15 -3.29
CA VAL A 66 7.61 5.78 -3.59
C VAL A 66 7.26 6.27 -4.99
N PRO A 67 6.85 5.40 -5.93
CA PRO A 67 6.51 5.79 -7.30
C PRO A 67 5.47 6.92 -7.35
N HIS A 68 5.55 7.79 -8.36
CA HIS A 68 4.57 8.87 -8.63
C HIS A 68 4.39 9.92 -7.51
N THR A 69 5.23 9.90 -6.47
CA THR A 69 5.16 10.87 -5.36
C THR A 69 6.14 12.03 -5.48
N GLY A 70 6.77 12.23 -6.63
CA GLY A 70 7.76 13.31 -6.79
C GLY A 70 9.05 13.15 -5.97
N GLY A 71 9.33 11.96 -5.44
CA GLY A 71 10.59 11.64 -4.75
C GLY A 71 10.47 11.38 -3.25
N LEU A 72 9.25 11.31 -2.70
CA LEU A 72 9.03 10.89 -1.32
C LEU A 72 9.54 9.47 -1.09
N LYS A 73 9.98 9.17 0.13
CA LYS A 73 10.63 7.90 0.46
C LYS A 73 10.14 7.35 1.79
N GLY A 74 10.21 6.03 1.91
CA GLY A 74 9.94 5.33 3.16
C GLY A 74 8.51 4.85 3.32
N ILE A 75 8.26 4.23 4.47
CA ILE A 75 7.00 3.52 4.79
C ILE A 75 5.89 4.53 5.04
N GLU A 76 6.21 5.63 5.72
CA GLU A 76 5.30 6.72 6.03
C GLU A 76 4.80 7.37 4.74
N ALA A 77 5.71 7.66 3.81
CA ALA A 77 5.36 8.20 2.50
C ALA A 77 4.47 7.26 1.69
N ALA A 78 4.75 5.95 1.73
CA ALA A 78 3.93 4.95 1.05
C ALA A 78 2.51 4.88 1.63
N ALA A 79 2.39 4.87 2.97
CA ALA A 79 1.10 4.86 3.65
C ALA A 79 0.30 6.15 3.36
N ALA A 80 0.94 7.32 3.41
CA ALA A 80 0.32 8.60 3.10
C ALA A 80 -0.15 8.68 1.64
N ALA A 81 0.68 8.23 0.68
CA ALA A 81 0.30 8.18 -0.72
C ALA A 81 -0.94 7.29 -0.95
N GLY A 82 -0.98 6.11 -0.31
CA GLY A 82 -2.14 5.22 -0.34
C GLY A 82 -3.39 5.85 0.25
N ILE A 83 -3.28 6.53 1.40
CA ILE A 83 -4.42 7.17 2.08
C ILE A 83 -4.99 8.32 1.26
N VAL A 84 -4.13 9.21 0.77
CA VAL A 84 -4.57 10.48 0.16
C VAL A 84 -4.98 10.29 -1.29
N ALA A 85 -4.19 9.51 -2.05
CA ALA A 85 -4.26 9.47 -3.50
C ALA A 85 -4.41 8.04 -4.05
N GLY A 86 -4.44 7.02 -3.19
CA GLY A 86 -4.54 5.63 -3.60
C GLY A 86 -5.94 5.20 -3.99
N GLU A 87 -6.04 4.36 -5.03
CA GLU A 87 -7.26 3.66 -5.44
C GLU A 87 -7.10 2.15 -5.19
N ALA A 88 -7.67 1.63 -4.11
CA ALA A 88 -7.38 0.25 -3.69
C ALA A 88 -7.86 -0.80 -4.71
N ALA A 89 -8.89 -0.48 -5.49
CA ALA A 89 -9.39 -1.31 -6.57
C ALA A 89 -8.34 -1.61 -7.67
N ARG A 90 -7.29 -0.79 -7.78
CA ARG A 90 -6.18 -0.98 -8.73
C ARG A 90 -5.08 -1.93 -8.24
N GLY A 91 -5.20 -2.49 -7.03
CA GLY A 91 -4.24 -3.48 -6.52
C GLY A 91 -2.80 -2.96 -6.51
N LEU A 92 -1.89 -3.64 -7.21
CA LEU A 92 -0.47 -3.25 -7.27
C LEU A 92 -0.20 -1.96 -8.09
N GLU A 93 -1.25 -1.39 -8.69
CA GLU A 93 -1.24 -0.07 -9.33
C GLU A 93 -1.96 1.01 -8.50
N VAL A 94 -2.16 0.79 -7.19
CA VAL A 94 -2.91 1.68 -6.28
C VAL A 94 -2.58 3.17 -6.41
N ILE A 95 -1.34 3.52 -6.74
CA ILE A 95 -0.85 4.91 -6.85
C ILE A 95 -0.36 5.27 -8.26
N ALA A 96 -0.91 4.63 -9.29
CA ALA A 96 -0.48 4.85 -10.67
C ALA A 96 -0.91 6.21 -11.25
N ASP A 97 -2.03 6.78 -10.79
CA ASP A 97 -2.60 8.04 -11.32
C ASP A 97 -2.42 9.24 -10.37
N VAL A 98 -1.42 9.20 -9.50
CA VAL A 98 -1.16 10.32 -8.56
C VAL A 98 -0.78 11.58 -9.33
N SER A 99 -1.61 12.62 -9.21
CA SER A 99 -1.35 13.91 -9.86
C SER A 99 -0.39 14.78 -9.04
N PRO A 100 0.23 15.81 -9.64
CA PRO A 100 1.06 16.76 -8.88
C PRO A 100 0.33 17.43 -7.72
N ALA A 101 -0.97 17.73 -7.89
CA ALA A 101 -1.80 18.29 -6.82
C ALA A 101 -2.05 17.28 -5.69
N ASP A 102 -2.10 15.99 -5.99
CA ASP A 102 -2.21 14.95 -4.97
C ASP A 102 -0.89 14.77 -4.22
N VAL A 103 0.26 14.92 -4.90
CA VAL A 103 1.56 14.94 -4.22
C VAL A 103 1.63 16.05 -3.17
N GLU A 104 1.13 17.25 -3.48
CA GLU A 104 1.05 18.35 -2.51
C GLU A 104 0.20 17.99 -1.28
N LYS A 105 -0.95 17.33 -1.49
CA LYS A 105 -1.79 16.84 -0.39
C LYS A 105 -1.10 15.74 0.43
N VAL A 106 -0.38 14.83 -0.23
CA VAL A 106 0.40 13.78 0.44
C VAL A 106 1.47 14.40 1.34
N VAL A 107 2.17 15.42 0.85
CA VAL A 107 3.16 16.16 1.65
C VAL A 107 2.50 16.82 2.85
N ALA A 108 1.40 17.55 2.65
CA ALA A 108 0.67 18.20 3.74
C ALA A 108 0.17 17.17 4.78
N TYR A 109 -0.33 16.01 4.34
CA TYR A 109 -0.77 14.94 5.22
C TYR A 109 0.40 14.32 6.02
N LEU A 110 1.57 14.15 5.41
CA LEU A 110 2.77 13.67 6.12
C LEU A 110 3.25 14.63 7.21
N GLU A 111 3.11 15.94 6.98
CA GLU A 111 3.49 16.96 7.96
C GLU A 111 2.47 17.10 9.10
N GLY A 112 1.18 16.90 8.80
CA GLY A 112 0.07 17.12 9.74
C GLY A 112 -0.42 15.88 10.50
N THR A 113 -0.14 14.68 10.01
CA THR A 113 -0.74 13.45 10.54
C THR A 113 0.31 12.51 11.15
N PRO A 114 0.15 12.08 12.42
CA PRO A 114 1.06 11.11 13.02
C PRO A 114 0.94 9.74 12.35
N ILE A 115 2.04 9.30 11.73
CA ILE A 115 2.21 7.96 11.18
C ILE A 115 3.31 7.24 11.96
N ALA A 116 2.94 6.22 12.73
CA ALA A 116 3.89 5.41 13.49
C ALA A 116 4.18 4.10 12.76
N VAL A 117 5.46 3.72 12.69
CA VAL A 117 5.90 2.46 12.07
C VAL A 117 6.53 1.56 13.14
N GLU A 118 6.02 0.34 13.26
CA GLU A 118 6.53 -0.66 14.19
C GLU A 118 6.79 -2.01 13.49
N ARG A 119 7.69 -2.80 14.08
CA ARG A 119 7.98 -4.14 13.59
C ARG A 119 6.95 -5.13 14.15
N ALA A 120 6.22 -5.79 13.27
CA ALA A 120 5.40 -6.94 13.62
C ALA A 120 6.29 -8.14 13.96
N ASP A 121 6.11 -8.74 15.13
CA ASP A 121 6.84 -9.95 15.56
C ASP A 121 5.90 -11.17 15.58
N LEU A 122 5.37 -11.50 14.40
CA LEU A 122 4.43 -12.60 14.20
C LEU A 122 5.06 -13.83 13.54
N GLY A 123 6.38 -13.82 13.32
CA GLY A 123 7.10 -14.92 12.65
C GLY A 123 6.76 -15.09 11.16
N LEU A 124 6.16 -14.08 10.53
CA LEU A 124 5.78 -14.08 9.12
C LEU A 124 6.74 -13.20 8.30
N ASP A 125 7.16 -13.70 7.14
CA ASP A 125 8.12 -13.01 6.25
C ASP A 125 7.49 -11.91 5.39
N PHE A 126 6.15 -11.84 5.29
CA PHE A 126 5.43 -10.82 4.52
C PHE A 126 4.12 -10.49 5.22
N ASP A 127 4.20 -9.63 6.22
CA ASP A 127 3.05 -9.17 6.99
C ASP A 127 3.03 -7.66 7.06
N ILE A 128 1.89 -7.07 6.73
CA ILE A 128 1.63 -5.63 6.78
C ILE A 128 0.25 -5.45 7.38
N VAL A 129 0.19 -4.71 8.47
CA VAL A 129 -1.06 -4.29 9.12
C VAL A 129 -1.05 -2.77 9.15
N VAL A 130 -2.05 -2.16 8.54
CA VAL A 130 -2.29 -0.72 8.62
C VAL A 130 -3.57 -0.48 9.39
N GLN A 131 -3.45 0.23 10.50
CA GLN A 131 -4.57 0.67 11.33
C GLN A 131 -4.71 2.19 11.21
N VAL A 132 -5.93 2.63 10.92
CA VAL A 132 -6.27 4.05 10.75
C VAL A 132 -7.39 4.42 11.70
N PHE A 133 -7.40 5.67 12.16
CA PHE A 133 -8.33 6.14 13.19
C PHE A 133 -8.94 7.48 12.79
N ALA A 134 -10.26 7.62 12.97
CA ALA A 134 -10.95 8.91 12.99
C ALA A 134 -10.92 9.50 14.43
N GLY A 135 -10.94 10.83 14.60
CA GLY A 135 -10.98 11.47 15.93
C GLY A 135 -12.33 11.27 16.64
N ASP A 136 -12.46 11.28 17.98
CA ASP A 136 -11.54 11.59 19.08
C ASP A 136 -11.35 10.40 20.03
N GLY A 137 -10.10 10.07 20.35
CA GLY A 137 -9.72 9.12 21.40
C GLY A 137 -8.29 9.42 21.85
N ALA A 138 -8.18 10.03 23.03
CA ALA A 138 -6.95 10.55 23.63
C ALA A 138 -5.78 9.55 23.65
N GLU A 139 -4.58 10.12 23.68
CA GLU A 139 -3.33 9.43 23.99
C GLU A 139 -3.49 8.51 25.21
N GLY A 140 -3.18 7.22 25.02
CA GLY A 140 -3.13 6.24 26.10
C GLY A 140 -4.14 5.11 25.93
N ALA A 141 -3.63 3.91 25.63
CA ALA A 141 -4.26 2.60 25.80
C ALA A 141 -5.76 2.47 25.43
N ALA A 142 -6.02 1.86 24.28
CA ALA A 142 -7.23 1.06 24.02
C ALA A 142 -8.58 1.74 24.36
N ALA A 143 -8.72 3.04 24.16
CA ALA A 143 -10.03 3.68 24.09
C ALA A 143 -10.61 3.48 22.68
N ALA A 144 -11.86 3.05 22.61
CA ALA A 144 -12.57 2.69 21.39
C ALA A 144 -12.75 3.89 20.44
N ALA A 145 -11.73 4.20 19.65
CA ALA A 145 -11.86 4.95 18.43
C ALA A 145 -12.47 4.03 17.36
N GLU A 146 -13.38 4.55 16.52
CA GLU A 146 -13.73 3.87 15.27
C GLU A 146 -12.46 3.81 14.41
N GLY A 147 -11.84 2.64 14.41
CA GLY A 147 -10.63 2.34 13.68
C GLY A 147 -10.90 1.30 12.62
N ALA A 148 -10.36 1.51 11.43
CA ALA A 148 -10.35 0.49 10.38
C ALA A 148 -8.99 -0.17 10.34
N VAL A 149 -8.99 -1.49 10.15
CA VAL A 149 -7.77 -2.29 10.02
C VAL A 149 -7.79 -2.94 8.66
N ALA A 150 -6.75 -2.68 7.87
CA ALA A 150 -6.45 -3.45 6.67
C ALA A 150 -5.18 -4.26 6.92
N ARG A 151 -5.22 -5.53 6.53
CA ARG A 151 -4.06 -6.41 6.58
C ARG A 151 -3.76 -6.89 5.18
N ALA A 152 -2.56 -6.61 4.69
CA ALA A 152 -2.05 -7.21 3.47
C ALA A 152 -1.15 -8.38 3.86
N ALA A 153 -1.59 -9.59 3.49
CA ALA A 153 -0.76 -10.79 3.49
C ALA A 153 -0.43 -11.14 2.04
N ALA A 154 0.68 -11.85 1.81
CA ALA A 154 1.12 -12.28 0.47
C ALA A 154 0.05 -13.02 -0.37
N ALA A 155 -1.04 -13.49 0.24
CA ALA A 155 -2.14 -14.18 -0.43
C ALA A 155 -3.18 -13.26 -1.10
N ASP A 156 -3.17 -11.94 -0.85
CA ASP A 156 -4.20 -11.02 -1.36
C ASP A 156 -3.79 -10.28 -2.66
N ALA A 157 -2.59 -10.59 -3.18
CA ALA A 157 -2.03 -9.97 -4.39
C ALA A 157 -2.32 -10.76 -5.69
N GLY A 158 -3.14 -11.82 -5.62
CA GLY A 158 -3.42 -12.67 -6.78
C GLY A 158 -4.26 -13.87 -6.42
N ALA A 159 -5.58 -13.69 -6.29
CA ALA A 159 -6.47 -14.84 -6.40
C ALA A 159 -6.41 -15.33 -7.86
N PRO A 160 -6.10 -16.61 -8.12
CA PRO A 160 -6.17 -17.13 -9.48
C PRO A 160 -7.64 -17.11 -9.93
N VAL A 161 -7.92 -16.40 -11.00
CA VAL A 161 -9.13 -16.64 -11.78
C VAL A 161 -8.96 -18.03 -12.39
N ARG A 162 -9.92 -18.91 -12.08
CA ARG A 162 -9.93 -20.32 -12.50
C ARG A 162 -9.84 -20.52 -13.99
#